data_AF-A0AAJ0HJR8-F1
#
_entry.id   AF-A0AAJ0HJR8-F1
#
_cell.length_a   1.000
_cell.length_b   1.000
_cell.length_c   1.000
_cell.angle_alpha   90.00
_cell.angle_beta   90.00
_cell.angle_gamma   90.00
#
_symmetry.space_group_name_H-M   'P 1'
#
loop_
_entity.id
_entity.type
_entity.pdbx_description
1 polymer ?
#
loop_
_entity_poly.entity_id
_entity_poly.type
_entity_poly.pdbx_seq_one_letter_code
_entity_poly.pdbx_strand_id
1 'polypeptide(L)'
;MMFTNLIVFALAATGISGLATPLVEREPSTLEIRCDKAPNPAQPGAVSNCCKWHTVSNGDTCWGIQQKYHLSDAQFSDLNKQVGRGDACVVWKDYAVCVGK
;
A
#
# COMPACT_ATOMS: atom_id res chain seq x y z
N MET A 1 -6.83 -16.58 -16.88
CA MET A 1 -6.70 -17.22 -18.21
C MET A 1 -5.22 -17.43 -18.50
N MET A 2 -4.89 -18.63 -18.96
CA MET A 2 -3.53 -19.12 -19.28
C MET A 2 -3.04 -18.48 -20.58
N PHE A 3 -1.79 -18.03 -20.66
CA PHE A 3 -1.05 -17.99 -21.93
C PHE A 3 0.44 -18.27 -21.69
N THR A 4 0.80 -19.52 -21.98
CA THR A 4 2.13 -19.99 -22.35
C THR A 4 2.74 -19.11 -23.44
N ASN A 5 3.98 -18.65 -23.27
CA ASN A 5 4.79 -18.19 -24.41
C ASN A 5 6.23 -18.72 -24.35
N LEU A 6 6.54 -19.34 -25.47
CA LEU A 6 7.70 -20.07 -25.93
C LEU A 6 8.97 -19.19 -25.93
N ILE A 7 10.03 -19.63 -25.25
CA ILE A 7 11.33 -18.95 -25.25
C ILE A 7 12.06 -19.31 -26.54
N VAL A 8 12.18 -18.34 -27.46
CA VAL A 8 13.10 -18.40 -28.59
C VAL A 8 14.48 -17.98 -28.08
N PHE A 9 15.38 -18.93 -27.85
CA PHE A 9 16.78 -18.65 -27.57
C PHE A 9 17.51 -18.31 -28.87
N ALA A 10 17.79 -17.02 -29.09
CA ALA A 10 18.71 -16.56 -30.12
C ALA A 10 20.15 -16.55 -29.58
N LEU A 11 21.06 -16.91 -30.48
CA LEU A 11 22.47 -17.27 -30.29
C LEU A 11 23.36 -16.14 -29.74
N ALA A 12 24.42 -16.56 -29.05
CA ALA A 12 25.49 -15.74 -28.52
C ALA A 12 26.26 -14.98 -29.60
N ALA A 13 26.60 -13.72 -29.30
CA ALA A 13 27.66 -12.99 -29.98
C ALA A 13 28.62 -12.39 -28.94
N THR A 14 29.90 -12.58 -29.22
CA THR A 14 31.09 -12.29 -28.44
C THR A 14 31.35 -10.79 -28.28
N GLY A 15 31.62 -10.38 -27.03
CA GLY A 15 32.62 -9.37 -26.64
C GLY A 15 32.66 -8.03 -27.37
N ILE A 16 32.10 -7.00 -26.73
CA ILE A 16 32.74 -5.69 -26.63
C ILE A 16 32.56 -5.14 -25.22
N SER A 17 33.69 -4.76 -24.60
CA SER A 17 33.80 -4.06 -23.32
C SER A 17 33.26 -2.64 -23.47
N GLY A 18 31.94 -2.49 -23.52
CA GLY A 18 31.24 -1.23 -23.34
C GLY A 18 30.81 -1.09 -21.89
N LEU A 19 30.96 0.09 -21.31
CA LEU A 19 30.30 0.46 -20.06
C LEU A 19 28.80 0.19 -20.23
N ALA A 20 28.32 -0.92 -19.67
CA ALA A 20 26.90 -1.17 -19.54
C ALA A 20 26.36 -0.16 -18.53
N THR A 21 25.79 0.94 -19.03
CA THR A 21 24.71 1.60 -18.32
C THR A 21 23.67 0.52 -18.02
N PRO A 22 23.14 0.42 -16.80
CA PRO A 22 22.04 -0.49 -16.55
C PRO A 22 20.88 0.00 -17.42
N LEU A 23 20.62 -0.73 -18.51
CA LEU A 23 19.35 -0.62 -19.21
C LEU A 23 18.33 -1.14 -18.21
N VAL A 24 17.70 -0.20 -17.49
CA VAL A 24 16.46 -0.46 -16.76
C VAL A 24 15.45 -0.84 -17.84
N GLU A 25 15.39 -2.14 -18.13
CA GLU A 25 14.30 -2.78 -18.85
C GLU A 25 13.03 -2.42 -18.08
N ARG A 26 12.26 -1.46 -18.60
CA ARG A 26 11.00 -1.06 -17.99
C ARG A 26 10.01 -2.19 -18.25
N GLU A 27 9.82 -3.03 -17.24
CA GLU A 27 8.63 -3.86 -17.14
C GLU A 27 7.39 -2.99 -17.41
N PRO A 28 6.36 -3.51 -18.09
CA PRO A 28 5.13 -2.78 -18.33
C PRO A 28 4.61 -2.30 -16.98
N SER A 29 4.56 -0.99 -16.78
CA SER A 29 4.05 -0.44 -15.53
C SER A 29 2.58 -0.81 -15.43
N THR A 30 2.29 -1.84 -14.63
CA THR A 30 1.04 -1.91 -13.90
C THR A 30 0.83 -0.53 -13.27
N LEU A 31 -0.42 -0.06 -13.21
CA LEU A 31 -0.76 1.19 -12.53
C LEU A 31 -0.46 1.04 -11.03
N GLU A 32 0.82 1.11 -10.66
CA GLU A 32 1.31 1.17 -9.30
C GLU A 32 0.97 2.59 -8.82
N ILE A 33 -0.19 2.72 -8.18
CA ILE A 33 -0.55 3.94 -7.45
C ILE A 33 0.59 4.16 -6.45
N ARG A 34 1.42 5.19 -6.68
CA ARG A 34 2.50 5.54 -5.75
C ARG A 34 1.91 6.29 -4.56
N CYS A 35 1.48 5.52 -3.57
CA CYS A 35 1.18 6.04 -2.25
C CYS A 35 2.46 6.41 -1.50
N ASP A 36 2.39 7.45 -0.67
CA ASP A 36 3.43 7.69 0.33
C ASP A 36 3.49 6.51 1.30
N LYS A 37 4.72 6.17 1.72
CA LYS A 37 4.93 5.10 2.70
C LYS A 37 4.21 5.43 4.01
N ALA A 38 3.64 4.39 4.63
CA ALA A 38 3.02 4.51 5.95
C ALA A 38 3.94 5.26 6.95
N PRO A 39 3.42 6.24 7.70
CA PRO A 39 4.13 6.81 8.83
C PRO A 39 4.51 5.69 9.82
N ASN A 40 5.68 5.80 10.45
CA ASN A 40 6.11 4.84 11.47
C ASN A 40 5.91 5.45 12.87
N PRO A 41 5.16 4.79 13.78
CA PRO A 41 4.53 3.48 13.62
C PRO A 41 3.14 3.55 12.97
N ALA A 42 2.79 2.54 12.16
CA ALA A 42 1.44 2.31 11.66
C ALA A 42 0.80 1.16 12.45
N GLN A 43 -0.49 1.27 12.76
CA GLN A 43 -1.21 0.21 13.44
C GLN A 43 -1.30 -1.03 12.52
N PRO A 44 -1.05 -2.24 13.03
CA PRO A 44 -1.17 -3.47 12.26
C PRO A 44 -2.54 -3.61 11.58
N GLY A 45 -2.54 -4.30 10.43
CA GLY A 45 -3.76 -4.55 9.65
C GLY A 45 -4.15 -3.45 8.65
N ALA A 46 -3.40 -2.35 8.56
CA ALA A 46 -3.58 -1.37 7.49
C ALA A 46 -3.27 -1.98 6.10
N VAL A 47 -4.07 -1.65 5.08
CA VAL A 47 -3.87 -2.13 3.71
C VAL A 47 -2.57 -1.61 3.09
N SER A 48 -1.93 -2.42 2.24
CA SER A 48 -0.63 -2.07 1.63
C SER A 48 -0.70 -0.93 0.61
N ASN A 49 -1.86 -0.71 -0.01
CA ASN A 49 -2.09 0.36 -0.98
C ASN A 49 -2.78 1.58 -0.36
N CYS A 50 -2.51 1.86 0.91
CA CYS A 50 -3.02 3.06 1.57
C CYS A 50 -2.23 4.31 1.14
N CYS A 51 -2.92 5.31 0.63
CA CYS A 51 -2.36 6.59 0.19
C CYS A 51 -2.65 7.75 1.15
N LYS A 52 -3.57 7.57 2.10
CA LYS A 52 -3.94 8.61 3.08
C LYS A 52 -3.92 8.04 4.48
N TRP A 53 -3.16 8.69 5.34
CA TRP A 53 -2.93 8.26 6.72
C TRP A 53 -3.45 9.29 7.70
N HIS A 54 -3.93 8.80 8.85
CA HIS A 54 -4.28 9.62 9.99
C HIS A 54 -3.46 9.14 11.20
N THR A 55 -2.62 10.01 11.76
CA THR A 55 -1.93 9.74 13.02
C THR A 55 -2.86 10.04 14.19
N VAL A 56 -3.18 9.00 14.96
CA VAL A 56 -4.12 9.06 16.06
C VAL A 56 -3.59 9.97 17.17
N SER A 57 -4.33 11.02 17.49
CA SER A 57 -4.03 11.97 18.54
C SER A 57 -4.80 11.63 19.82
N ASN A 58 -4.47 12.33 20.91
CA ASN A 58 -5.20 12.16 22.16
C ASN A 58 -6.67 12.59 22.00
N GLY A 59 -7.60 11.73 22.41
CA GLY A 59 -9.04 11.97 22.29
C GLY A 59 -9.65 11.56 20.94
N ASP A 60 -8.83 11.11 19.97
CA ASP A 60 -9.38 10.50 18.77
C ASP A 60 -10.10 9.19 19.10
N THR A 61 -11.22 8.99 18.43
CA THR A 61 -12.03 7.77 18.50
C THR A 61 -12.23 7.23 17.10
N CYS A 62 -12.52 5.93 16.97
CA CYS A 62 -12.87 5.37 15.68
C CYS A 62 -14.01 6.14 15.01
N TRP A 63 -15.08 6.43 15.76
CA TRP A 63 -16.21 7.19 15.24
C TRP A 63 -15.79 8.60 14.80
N GLY A 64 -14.99 9.31 15.59
CA GLY A 64 -14.49 10.64 15.24
C GLY A 64 -13.65 10.65 13.94
N ILE A 65 -12.74 9.68 13.79
CA ILE A 65 -11.93 9.52 12.58
C ILE A 65 -12.82 9.16 11.39
N GLN A 66 -13.74 8.21 11.55
CA GLN A 66 -14.70 7.82 10.52
C GLN A 66 -15.52 9.01 10.02
N GLN A 67 -16.07 9.84 10.91
CA GLN A 67 -16.81 11.05 10.53
C GLN A 67 -15.93 12.05 9.80
N LYS A 68 -14.70 12.29 10.31
CA LYS A 68 -13.75 13.24 9.72
C LYS A 68 -13.38 12.90 8.28
N TYR A 69 -13.29 11.61 7.95
CA TYR A 69 -12.91 11.14 6.61
C TYR A 69 -14.08 10.57 5.81
N HIS A 70 -15.32 10.73 6.29
CA HIS A 70 -16.54 10.25 5.64
C HIS A 70 -16.51 8.75 5.33
N LEU A 71 -15.95 7.95 6.24
CA LEU A 71 -15.89 6.50 6.13
C LEU A 71 -17.02 5.89 6.94
N SER A 72 -17.72 4.92 6.35
CA SER A 72 -18.51 3.98 7.14
C SER A 72 -17.59 3.12 8.00
N ASP A 73 -18.16 2.58 9.07
CA ASP A 73 -17.49 1.65 9.96
C ASP A 73 -16.95 0.39 9.22
N ALA A 74 -17.66 -0.07 8.19
CA ALA A 74 -17.19 -1.14 7.30
C ALA A 74 -15.96 -0.71 6.48
N GLN A 75 -16.00 0.48 5.87
CA GLN A 75 -14.89 0.97 5.06
C GLN A 75 -13.63 1.20 5.90
N PHE A 76 -13.78 1.75 7.11
CA PHE A 76 -12.64 1.98 7.99
C PHE A 76 -12.00 0.67 8.47
N SER A 77 -12.83 -0.33 8.80
CA SER A 77 -12.35 -1.68 9.13
C SER A 77 -11.72 -2.39 7.92
N ASP A 78 -12.23 -2.16 6.71
CA ASP A 78 -11.65 -2.71 5.48
C ASP A 78 -10.27 -2.14 5.15
N LEU A 79 -10.06 -0.86 5.47
CA LEU A 79 -8.76 -0.21 5.36
C LEU A 79 -7.80 -0.65 6.48
N ASN A 80 -8.32 -1.10 7.63
CA ASN A 80 -7.56 -1.42 8.84
C ASN A 80 -8.09 -2.70 9.53
N LYS A 81 -7.78 -3.86 8.96
CA LYS A 81 -8.40 -5.16 9.30
C LYS A 81 -8.23 -5.61 10.76
N GLN A 82 -7.30 -5.03 11.52
CA GLN A 82 -7.04 -5.36 12.93
C GLN A 82 -7.45 -4.24 13.91
N VAL A 83 -8.00 -3.13 13.42
CA VAL A 83 -8.56 -2.07 14.27
C VAL A 83 -9.90 -2.47 14.89
N GLY A 84 -10.60 -3.46 14.32
CA GLY A 84 -11.93 -3.87 14.77
C GLY A 84 -13.05 -3.07 14.11
N ARG A 85 -14.25 -3.12 14.70
CA ARG A 85 -15.47 -2.53 14.14
C ARG A 85 -16.46 -2.17 15.26
N GLY A 86 -17.23 -1.09 15.11
CA GLY A 86 -18.19 -0.64 16.13
C GLY A 86 -17.55 -0.46 17.50
N ASP A 87 -18.15 -1.01 18.55
CA ASP A 87 -17.66 -0.92 19.93
C ASP A 87 -16.33 -1.68 20.16
N ALA A 88 -16.00 -2.64 19.29
CA ALA A 88 -14.72 -3.35 19.34
C ALA A 88 -13.60 -2.59 18.61
N CYS A 89 -13.88 -1.41 18.06
CA CYS A 89 -12.92 -0.61 17.34
C CYS A 89 -11.91 0.08 18.28
N VAL A 90 -10.62 -0.17 18.07
CA VAL A 90 -9.53 0.37 18.90
C VAL A 90 -8.45 0.98 18.02
N VAL A 91 -8.18 2.26 18.25
CA VAL A 91 -7.08 3.01 17.62
C VAL A 91 -6.00 3.36 18.65
N TRP A 92 -4.73 3.18 18.28
CA TRP A 92 -3.61 3.40 19.20
C TRP A 92 -3.06 4.81 19.05
N LYS A 93 -3.00 5.56 20.15
CA LYS A 93 -2.39 6.90 20.18
C LYS A 93 -0.97 6.86 19.59
N ASP A 94 -0.66 7.86 18.78
CA ASP A 94 0.61 8.07 18.06
C ASP A 94 0.90 7.05 16.95
N TYR A 95 -0.03 6.13 16.65
CA TYR A 95 0.03 5.24 15.49
C TYR A 95 -0.77 5.80 14.31
N ALA A 96 -0.32 5.50 13.10
CA ALA A 96 -1.05 5.82 11.89
C ALA A 96 -2.06 4.72 11.51
N VAL A 97 -3.26 5.15 11.11
CA VAL A 97 -4.29 4.30 10.50
C VAL A 97 -4.59 4.77 9.08
N CYS A 98 -4.99 3.84 8.23
CA CYS A 98 -5.35 4.13 6.85
C CYS A 98 -6.75 4.76 6.76
N VAL A 99 -6.86 5.86 6.02
CA VAL A 99 -8.12 6.57 5.79
C VAL A 99 -8.43 6.77 4.30
N GLY A 100 -7.60 6.24 3.40
CA GLY A 100 -7.87 6.26 1.96
C GLY A 100 -6.76 5.62 1.13
N LYS A 101 -7.15 5.10 -0.03
CA LYS A 101 -6.27 4.69 -1.13
C LYS A 101 -6.09 5.83 -2.13
#